data_AF-A0A916VP32-F1
#
_entry.id   AF-A0A916VP32-F1
#
_cell.length_a   1.000
_cell.length_b   1.000
_cell.length_c   1.000
_cell.angle_alpha   90.00
_cell.angle_beta   90.00
_cell.angle_gamma   90.00
#
_symmetry.space_group_name_H-M   'P 1'
#
loop_
_entity.id
_entity.type
_entity.pdbx_description
1 polymer ?
#
loop_
_entity_poly.entity_id
_entity_poly.type
_entity_poly.pdbx_seq_one_letter_code
_entity_poly.pdbx_strand_id
1 'polypeptide(L)'
;MITEKFRRQLRKEAKLWQTEELISDRFYQQLSERYQFDALEETASARFITILISLGGILLGLGIITFVSANWQQWSREIKTLLLLTLFILVNTCGFYLWRQPNNLPNTTSKKQRLGHGLLIFGALILGANIALMAQMFHIGGSPYGLYIVWGLGVLVMAYSLQLESLGIIAILLIGLGYLMGLSTIFDSVEFSWLEAIIKYMALVAVLLLMPLAYWCSSKIIFFLATSILLLALEISLWQIFDLSNNGFWGAIALTLPPALLWGYDDTILPKIDSQFFKPLARSLAIWYLSIGFLCLSFRGVWNYVLTENLRNRNTSLQFSWLTLIEVLIFIGFSVWEWFNLARTNRTNSHRWQLDSVSSVILGFIVVTTILCFWHLSINEIPEIATFIINIEMFLLAAGLIRIGLMRGIRGGFWGGLVLLTLQILCRTFEYNTELLLKSFVFILCGVGVIAAGLWFERHLLSKN
;
A
#
# COMPACT_ATOMS: atom_id res chain seq x y z
N MET A 1 7.99 4.98 -34.56
CA MET A 1 9.38 4.51 -34.35
C MET A 1 9.74 3.56 -35.48
N ILE A 2 10.84 3.79 -36.20
CA ILE A 2 11.27 2.94 -37.32
C ILE A 2 11.95 1.68 -36.76
N THR A 3 11.47 0.51 -37.16
CA THR A 3 11.93 -0.80 -36.64
C THR A 3 13.38 -1.09 -37.06
N GLU A 4 14.16 -1.72 -36.17
CA GLU A 4 15.56 -2.13 -36.45
C GLU A 4 15.65 -3.07 -37.67
N LYS A 5 14.64 -3.93 -37.85
CA LYS A 5 14.50 -4.84 -39.00
C LYS A 5 14.42 -4.08 -40.33
N PHE A 6 13.59 -3.02 -40.39
CA PHE A 6 13.44 -2.20 -41.58
C PHE A 6 14.75 -1.47 -41.92
N ARG A 7 15.44 -0.91 -40.91
CA ARG A 7 16.74 -0.25 -41.12
C ARG A 7 17.80 -1.21 -41.68
N ARG A 8 17.83 -2.46 -41.21
CA ARG A 8 18.73 -3.50 -41.77
C ARG A 8 18.40 -3.87 -43.21
N GLN A 9 17.11 -4.00 -43.55
CA GLN A 9 16.68 -4.27 -44.92
C GLN A 9 17.02 -3.10 -45.84
N LEU A 10 16.71 -1.87 -45.41
CA LEU A 10 17.01 -0.65 -46.15
C LEU A 10 18.51 -0.48 -46.41
N ARG A 11 19.38 -0.78 -45.43
CA ARG A 11 20.85 -0.75 -45.64
C ARG A 11 21.29 -1.71 -46.73
N LYS A 12 20.71 -2.92 -46.77
CA LYS A 12 21.04 -3.92 -47.80
C LYS A 12 20.60 -3.47 -49.19
N GLU A 13 19.36 -3.00 -49.32
CA GLU A 13 18.86 -2.52 -50.61
C GLU A 13 19.54 -1.23 -51.07
N ALA A 14 19.77 -0.27 -50.19
CA ALA A 14 20.50 0.95 -50.53
C ALA A 14 21.92 0.66 -51.04
N LYS A 15 22.60 -0.36 -50.50
CA LYS A 15 23.92 -0.78 -50.99
C LYS A 15 23.85 -1.46 -52.37
N LEU A 16 22.79 -2.23 -52.63
CA LEU A 16 22.53 -2.80 -53.96
C LEU A 16 22.28 -1.69 -54.98
N TRP A 17 21.40 -0.73 -54.67
CA TRP A 17 21.11 0.40 -55.55
C TRP A 17 22.33 1.26 -55.84
N GLN A 18 23.26 1.39 -54.89
CA GLN A 18 24.53 2.09 -55.11
C GLN A 18 25.42 1.30 -56.09
N THR A 19 25.47 -0.02 -55.95
CA THR A 19 26.29 -0.90 -56.79
C THR A 19 25.74 -1.01 -58.22
N GLU A 20 24.41 -0.92 -58.36
CA GLU A 20 23.69 -0.89 -59.64
C GLU A 20 23.67 0.50 -60.29
N GLU A 21 24.37 1.49 -59.72
CA GLU A 21 24.41 2.90 -60.17
C GLU A 21 23.03 3.60 -60.22
N LEU A 22 22.00 3.03 -59.57
CA LEU A 22 20.66 3.61 -59.46
C LEU A 22 20.62 4.82 -58.52
N ILE A 23 21.53 4.87 -57.54
CA ILE A 23 21.69 6.01 -56.63
C ILE A 23 23.16 6.45 -56.57
N SER A 24 23.40 7.75 -56.41
CA SER A 24 24.76 8.29 -56.26
C SER A 24 25.32 8.06 -54.86
N ASP A 25 26.65 8.02 -54.74
CA ASP A 25 27.36 7.87 -53.45
C ASP A 25 26.93 8.90 -52.40
N ARG A 26 26.65 10.13 -52.86
CA ARG A 26 26.19 11.23 -52.02
C ARG A 26 24.79 10.96 -51.45
N PHE A 27 23.92 10.32 -52.23
CA PHE A 27 22.57 9.96 -51.81
C PHE A 27 22.57 8.76 -50.85
N TYR A 28 23.47 7.79 -51.08
CA TYR A 28 23.73 6.70 -50.14
C TYR A 28 24.22 7.23 -48.78
N GLN A 29 25.15 8.18 -48.77
CA GLN A 29 25.63 8.82 -47.52
C GLN A 29 24.50 9.54 -46.76
N GLN A 30 23.62 10.26 -47.47
CA GLN A 30 22.45 10.91 -46.83
C GLN A 30 21.48 9.89 -46.23
N LEU A 31 21.23 8.76 -46.90
CA LEU A 31 20.44 7.65 -46.37
C LEU A 31 21.12 7.02 -45.14
N SER A 32 22.44 6.84 -45.18
CA SER A 32 23.23 6.30 -44.08
C SER A 32 23.17 7.16 -42.83
N GLU A 33 23.34 8.48 -42.95
CA GLU A 33 23.22 9.41 -41.83
C GLU A 33 21.78 9.47 -41.29
N ARG A 34 20.79 9.58 -42.18
CA ARG A 34 19.38 9.71 -41.79
C ARG A 34 18.85 8.48 -41.07
N TYR A 35 19.24 7.28 -41.51
CA TYR A 35 18.77 6.01 -40.93
C TYR A 35 19.80 5.34 -40.01
N GLN A 36 20.96 5.97 -39.80
CA GLN A 36 22.06 5.55 -38.92
C GLN A 36 22.49 4.10 -39.20
N PHE A 37 22.92 3.81 -40.42
CA PHE A 37 23.29 2.45 -40.83
C PHE A 37 24.48 1.87 -40.05
N ASP A 38 25.40 2.72 -39.58
CA ASP A 38 26.58 2.32 -38.80
C ASP A 38 26.21 1.88 -37.37
N ALA A 39 25.17 2.47 -36.78
CA ALA A 39 24.67 2.10 -35.46
C ALA A 39 24.05 0.68 -35.42
N LEU A 40 23.74 0.08 -36.58
CA LEU A 40 23.16 -1.27 -36.67
C LEU A 40 24.18 -2.41 -36.48
N GLU A 41 25.45 -2.15 -36.78
CA GLU A 41 26.56 -3.10 -36.54
C GLU A 41 27.03 -3.03 -35.08
N GLU A 42 27.09 -1.82 -34.51
CA GLU A 42 27.35 -1.63 -33.08
C GLU A 42 26.33 -2.34 -32.19
N THR A 43 25.04 -2.37 -32.56
CA THR A 43 24.02 -3.00 -31.71
C THR A 43 24.13 -4.52 -31.65
N ALA A 44 24.56 -5.20 -32.72
CA ALA A 44 24.71 -6.66 -32.73
C ALA A 44 25.92 -7.11 -31.92
N SER A 45 27.07 -6.46 -32.13
CA SER A 45 28.30 -6.72 -31.38
C SER A 45 28.12 -6.39 -29.90
N ALA A 46 27.48 -5.26 -29.58
CA ALA A 46 27.18 -4.88 -28.20
C ALA A 46 26.24 -5.89 -27.50
N ARG A 47 25.25 -6.46 -28.20
CA ARG A 47 24.39 -7.51 -27.64
C ARG A 47 25.17 -8.79 -27.34
N PHE A 48 26.02 -9.23 -28.25
CA PHE A 48 26.86 -10.41 -28.04
C PHE A 48 27.85 -10.22 -26.89
N ILE A 49 28.52 -9.06 -26.82
CA ILE A 49 29.40 -8.67 -25.71
C ILE A 49 28.62 -8.64 -24.39
N THR A 50 27.39 -8.09 -24.39
CA THR A 50 26.54 -8.09 -23.18
C THR A 50 26.20 -9.51 -22.73
N ILE A 51 25.89 -10.43 -23.66
CA ILE A 51 25.63 -11.83 -23.34
C ILE A 51 26.87 -12.49 -22.74
N LEU A 52 28.05 -12.33 -23.36
CA LEU A 52 29.31 -12.86 -22.84
C LEU A 52 29.66 -12.31 -21.46
N ILE A 53 29.54 -11.00 -21.25
CA ILE A 53 29.76 -10.36 -19.94
C ILE A 53 28.74 -10.89 -18.92
N SER A 54 27.48 -11.09 -19.31
CA SER A 54 26.46 -11.62 -18.40
C SER A 54 26.74 -13.06 -17.99
N LEU A 55 27.09 -13.92 -18.96
CA LEU A 55 27.40 -15.33 -18.71
C LEU A 55 28.67 -15.46 -17.88
N GLY A 56 29.71 -14.72 -18.23
CA GLY A 56 30.96 -14.66 -17.48
C GLY A 56 30.74 -14.14 -16.05
N GLY A 57 29.92 -13.11 -15.89
CA GLY A 57 29.54 -12.58 -14.58
C GLY A 57 28.76 -13.59 -13.73
N ILE A 58 27.83 -14.34 -14.32
CA ILE A 58 27.09 -15.41 -13.63
C ILE A 58 28.04 -16.52 -13.18
N LEU A 59 28.90 -17.01 -14.07
CA LEU A 59 29.87 -18.07 -13.75
C LEU A 59 30.85 -17.64 -12.67
N LEU A 60 31.36 -16.40 -12.75
CA LEU A 60 32.26 -15.83 -11.75
C LEU A 60 31.54 -15.69 -10.40
N GLY A 61 30.31 -15.19 -10.39
CA GLY A 61 29.48 -15.10 -9.18
C GLY A 61 29.23 -16.46 -8.54
N LEU A 62 28.86 -17.47 -9.34
CA LEU A 62 28.70 -18.85 -8.88
C LEU A 62 30.02 -19.40 -8.33
N GLY A 63 31.14 -19.20 -9.02
CA GLY A 63 32.46 -19.61 -8.56
C GLY A 63 32.82 -19.02 -7.19
N ILE A 64 32.56 -17.72 -6.97
CA ILE A 64 32.76 -17.06 -5.68
C ILE A 64 31.87 -17.68 -4.60
N ILE A 65 30.57 -17.87 -4.88
CA ILE A 65 29.62 -18.47 -3.92
C ILE A 65 30.04 -19.90 -3.56
N THR A 66 30.41 -20.71 -4.55
CA THR A 66 30.89 -22.09 -4.33
C THR A 66 32.18 -22.12 -3.53
N PHE A 67 33.14 -21.24 -3.83
CA PHE A 67 34.39 -21.13 -3.07
C PHE A 67 34.15 -20.76 -1.61
N VAL A 68 33.32 -19.74 -1.35
CA VAL A 68 32.92 -19.33 -0.01
C VAL A 68 32.21 -20.47 0.72
N SER A 69 31.28 -21.15 0.05
CA SER A 69 30.53 -22.29 0.60
C SER A 69 31.46 -23.46 0.98
N ALA A 70 32.42 -23.80 0.12
CA ALA A 70 33.37 -24.89 0.35
C ALA A 70 34.27 -24.66 1.57
N ASN A 71 34.67 -23.41 1.82
CA ASN A 71 35.53 -23.04 2.95
C ASN A 71 34.74 -22.59 4.19
N TRP A 72 33.41 -22.45 4.09
CA TRP A 72 32.58 -21.88 5.14
C TRP A 72 32.71 -22.60 6.49
N GLN A 73 32.84 -23.93 6.50
CA GLN A 73 32.94 -24.67 7.76
C GLN A 73 34.27 -24.46 8.48
N GLN A 74 35.35 -24.17 7.74
CA GLN A 74 36.71 -24.05 8.28
C GLN A 74 37.02 -22.64 8.77
N TRP A 75 36.38 -21.61 8.20
CA TRP A 75 36.64 -20.22 8.58
C TRP A 75 36.14 -19.89 9.98
N SER A 76 36.96 -19.12 10.69
CA SER A 76 36.62 -18.57 12.01
C SER A 76 35.43 -17.60 11.91
N ARG A 77 34.81 -17.30 13.05
CA ARG A 77 33.63 -16.43 13.09
C ARG A 77 33.96 -15.02 12.62
N GLU A 78 35.15 -14.53 12.95
CA GLU A 78 35.65 -13.18 12.62
C GLU A 78 35.85 -13.00 11.12
N ILE A 79 36.35 -14.03 10.42
CA ILE A 79 36.50 -13.98 8.96
C ILE A 79 35.13 -13.93 8.28
N LYS A 80 34.17 -14.71 8.78
CA LYS A 80 32.80 -14.71 8.26
C LYS A 80 32.13 -13.35 8.48
N THR A 81 32.22 -12.77 9.68
CA THR A 81 31.65 -11.44 9.96
C THR A 81 32.26 -10.38 9.06
N LEU A 82 33.59 -10.38 8.91
CA LEU A 82 34.30 -9.41 8.10
C LEU A 82 33.93 -9.51 6.62
N LEU A 83 33.81 -10.74 6.08
CA LEU A 83 33.38 -10.98 4.71
C LEU A 83 31.95 -10.48 4.47
N LEU A 84 31.01 -10.83 5.35
CA LEU A 84 29.61 -10.41 5.26
C LEU A 84 29.46 -8.88 5.33
N LEU A 85 30.18 -8.23 6.25
CA LEU A 85 30.18 -6.78 6.39
C LEU A 85 30.82 -6.09 5.18
N THR A 86 31.95 -6.61 4.70
CA THR A 86 32.66 -6.06 3.54
C THR A 86 31.81 -6.16 2.28
N LEU A 87 31.13 -7.29 2.08
CA LEU A 87 30.17 -7.45 0.97
C LEU A 87 29.04 -6.41 1.05
N PHE A 88 28.44 -6.25 2.23
CA PHE A 88 27.37 -5.27 2.44
C PHE A 88 27.83 -3.84 2.16
N ILE A 89 29.00 -3.44 2.69
CA ILE A 89 29.56 -2.10 2.49
C ILE A 89 29.90 -1.87 1.02
N LEU A 90 30.56 -2.82 0.35
CA LEU A 90 30.92 -2.72 -1.06
C LEU A 90 29.68 -2.54 -1.94
N VAL A 91 28.67 -3.41 -1.78
CA VAL A 91 27.45 -3.35 -2.60
C VAL A 91 26.71 -2.03 -2.41
N ASN A 92 26.56 -1.54 -1.18
CA ASN A 92 25.89 -0.27 -0.92
C ASN A 92 26.71 0.93 -1.41
N THR A 93 28.03 0.91 -1.24
CA THR A 93 28.91 2.00 -1.70
C THR A 93 28.93 2.07 -3.23
N CYS A 94 29.06 0.94 -3.91
CA CYS A 94 28.96 0.86 -5.37
C CYS A 94 27.57 1.29 -5.87
N GLY A 95 26.51 0.83 -5.20
CA GLY A 95 25.13 1.21 -5.51
C GLY A 95 24.92 2.72 -5.38
N PHE A 96 25.37 3.32 -4.28
CA PHE A 96 25.30 4.75 -4.04
C PHE A 96 26.10 5.56 -5.08
N TYR A 97 27.32 5.14 -5.38
CA TYR A 97 28.17 5.82 -6.37
C TYR A 97 27.56 5.79 -7.77
N LEU A 98 27.04 4.64 -8.21
CA LEU A 98 26.38 4.50 -9.51
C LEU A 98 25.04 5.23 -9.58
N TRP A 99 24.30 5.26 -8.47
CA TRP A 99 23.04 5.97 -8.34
C TRP A 99 23.21 7.50 -8.44
N ARG A 100 24.30 8.04 -7.88
CA ARG A 100 24.57 9.48 -7.85
C ARG A 100 25.14 10.05 -9.16
N GLN A 101 25.52 9.21 -10.12
CA GLN A 101 26.16 9.70 -11.36
C GLN A 101 25.22 10.62 -12.16
N PRO A 102 25.72 11.80 -12.60
CA PRO A 102 24.92 12.77 -13.32
C PRO A 102 24.45 12.21 -14.67
N ASN A 103 23.23 12.55 -15.03
CA ASN A 103 22.59 12.06 -16.23
C ASN A 103 22.83 13.05 -17.36
N ASN A 104 23.67 12.70 -18.33
CA ASN A 104 24.05 13.60 -19.43
C ASN A 104 22.93 13.83 -20.47
N LEU A 105 21.82 13.08 -20.40
CA LEU A 105 20.61 13.33 -21.20
C LEU A 105 19.40 13.64 -20.30
N PRO A 106 18.70 14.78 -20.51
CA PRO A 106 17.41 15.02 -19.86
C PRO A 106 16.39 13.96 -20.31
N ASN A 107 15.58 13.46 -19.36
CA ASN A 107 14.46 12.52 -19.54
C ASN A 107 14.77 11.03 -19.83
N THR A 108 16.01 10.54 -19.70
CA THR A 108 16.29 9.08 -19.77
C THR A 108 17.15 8.63 -18.61
N THR A 109 16.63 7.83 -17.67
CA THR A 109 17.43 7.22 -16.60
C THR A 109 18.59 6.42 -17.22
N SER A 110 19.84 6.83 -16.96
CA SER A 110 21.00 6.09 -17.48
C SER A 110 20.97 4.64 -16.98
N LYS A 111 21.47 3.71 -17.81
CA LYS A 111 21.62 2.30 -17.39
C LYS A 111 22.38 2.18 -16.06
N LYS A 112 23.37 3.06 -15.83
CA LYS A 112 24.18 3.10 -14.60
C LYS A 112 23.35 3.47 -13.37
N GLN A 113 22.47 4.47 -13.48
CA GLN A 113 21.60 4.86 -12.37
C GLN A 113 20.56 3.77 -12.04
N ARG A 114 20.06 3.04 -13.05
CA ARG A 114 19.19 1.86 -12.82
C ARG A 114 19.94 0.73 -12.10
N LEU A 115 21.18 0.46 -12.50
CA LEU A 115 22.04 -0.51 -11.81
C LEU A 115 22.33 -0.07 -10.37
N GLY A 116 22.56 1.22 -10.13
CA GLY A 116 22.75 1.78 -8.78
C GLY A 116 21.53 1.55 -7.88
N HIS A 117 20.31 1.84 -8.37
CA HIS A 117 19.08 1.51 -7.65
C HIS A 117 18.96 0.01 -7.35
N GLY A 118 19.24 -0.84 -8.34
CA GLY A 118 19.21 -2.30 -8.16
C GLY A 118 20.20 -2.79 -7.10
N LEU A 119 21.42 -2.24 -7.08
CA LEU A 119 22.44 -2.55 -6.09
C LEU A 119 22.05 -2.09 -4.67
N LEU A 120 21.36 -0.95 -4.53
CA LEU A 120 20.87 -0.48 -3.23
C LEU A 120 19.74 -1.37 -2.70
N ILE A 121 18.82 -1.82 -3.58
CA ILE A 121 17.80 -2.82 -3.22
C ILE A 121 18.47 -4.14 -2.84
N PHE A 122 19.47 -4.58 -3.61
CA PHE A 122 20.24 -5.78 -3.29
C PHE A 122 20.99 -5.63 -1.96
N GLY A 123 21.54 -4.45 -1.68
CA GLY A 123 22.14 -4.09 -0.40
C GLY A 123 21.15 -4.22 0.76
N ALA A 124 19.90 -3.80 0.58
CA ALA A 124 18.83 -4.00 1.56
C ALA A 124 18.54 -5.49 1.81
N LEU A 125 18.63 -6.36 0.80
CA LEU A 125 18.49 -7.81 0.98
C LEU A 125 19.71 -8.44 1.69
N ILE A 126 20.92 -8.00 1.34
CA ILE A 126 22.15 -8.45 2.02
C ILE A 126 22.11 -8.10 3.51
N LEU A 127 21.53 -6.96 3.90
CA LEU A 127 21.35 -6.61 5.30
C LEU A 127 20.59 -7.70 6.07
N GLY A 128 19.45 -8.16 5.53
CA GLY A 128 18.64 -9.22 6.14
C GLY A 128 19.39 -10.54 6.21
N ALA A 129 20.08 -10.93 5.13
CA ALA A 129 20.91 -12.13 5.09
C ALA A 129 22.04 -12.07 6.13
N ASN A 130 22.69 -10.93 6.28
CA ASN A 130 23.73 -10.73 7.28
C ASN A 130 23.18 -10.84 8.71
N ILE A 131 22.04 -10.22 9.02
CA ILE A 131 21.40 -10.34 10.34
C ILE A 131 21.07 -11.81 10.64
N ALA A 132 20.48 -12.54 9.68
CA ALA A 132 20.12 -13.94 9.83
C ALA A 132 21.34 -14.84 10.06
N LEU A 133 22.38 -14.69 9.24
CA LEU A 133 23.61 -15.47 9.35
C LEU A 133 24.37 -15.16 10.64
N MET A 134 24.40 -13.90 11.07
CA MET A 134 24.97 -13.51 12.36
C MET A 134 24.22 -14.16 13.51
N ALA A 135 22.88 -14.12 13.50
CA ALA A 135 22.07 -14.77 14.52
C ALA A 135 22.36 -16.27 14.63
N GLN A 136 22.44 -16.96 13.49
CA GLN A 136 22.80 -18.39 13.45
C GLN A 136 24.23 -18.65 13.97
N MET A 137 25.21 -17.85 13.53
CA MET A 137 26.61 -18.08 13.85
C MET A 137 26.95 -17.82 15.32
N PHE A 138 26.27 -16.86 15.94
CA PHE A 138 26.43 -16.53 17.37
C PHE A 138 25.42 -17.25 18.27
N HIS A 139 24.61 -18.16 17.73
CA HIS A 139 23.54 -18.85 18.44
C HIS A 139 22.62 -17.88 19.20
N ILE A 140 22.38 -16.71 18.61
CA ILE A 140 21.45 -15.73 19.16
C ILE A 140 20.04 -16.29 18.90
N GLY A 141 19.41 -16.78 19.95
CA GLY A 141 17.99 -17.09 19.94
C GLY A 141 17.18 -15.83 19.68
N GLY A 142 16.11 -15.96 18.91
CA GLY A 142 15.26 -14.82 18.58
C GLY A 142 14.00 -15.28 17.85
N SER A 143 12.97 -14.46 17.92
CA SER A 143 11.74 -14.72 17.20
C SER A 143 11.87 -14.35 15.71
N PRO A 144 11.14 -15.04 14.82
CA PRO A 144 11.09 -14.66 13.40
C PRO A 144 10.62 -13.22 13.20
N TYR A 145 9.65 -12.73 14.00
CA TYR A 145 9.18 -11.35 13.91
C TYR A 145 10.28 -10.33 14.21
N GLY A 146 11.17 -10.63 15.18
CA GLY A 146 12.26 -9.74 15.56
C GLY A 146 13.24 -9.51 14.42
N LEU A 147 13.53 -10.56 13.64
CA LEU A 147 14.37 -10.45 12.44
C LEU A 147 13.78 -9.47 11.43
N TYR A 148 12.49 -9.58 11.11
CA TYR A 148 11.83 -8.72 10.14
C TYR A 148 11.70 -7.27 10.61
N ILE A 149 11.44 -7.04 11.90
CA ILE A 149 11.40 -5.69 12.50
C ILE A 149 12.78 -5.04 12.41
N VAL A 150 13.84 -5.70 12.89
CA VAL A 150 15.21 -5.15 12.88
C VAL A 150 15.70 -4.90 11.44
N TRP A 151 15.45 -5.87 10.56
CA TRP A 151 15.79 -5.74 9.15
C TRP A 151 15.03 -4.57 8.50
N GLY A 152 13.72 -4.50 8.71
CA GLY A 152 12.87 -3.42 8.23
C GLY A 152 13.31 -2.05 8.73
N LEU A 153 13.67 -1.92 10.01
CA LEU A 153 14.23 -0.69 10.60
C LEU A 153 15.56 -0.29 9.94
N GLY A 154 16.45 -1.24 9.66
CA GLY A 154 17.69 -0.98 8.96
C GLY A 154 17.46 -0.46 7.52
N VAL A 155 16.51 -1.06 6.79
CA VAL A 155 16.12 -0.59 5.46
C VAL A 155 15.39 0.76 5.54
N LEU A 156 14.63 1.01 6.61
CA LEU A 156 13.97 2.30 6.85
C LEU A 156 14.99 3.44 6.97
N VAL A 157 16.09 3.22 7.69
CA VAL A 157 17.19 4.19 7.78
C VAL A 157 17.78 4.48 6.39
N MET A 158 17.97 3.44 5.57
CA MET A 158 18.43 3.61 4.19
C MET A 158 17.42 4.42 3.36
N ALA A 159 16.12 4.15 3.52
CA ALA A 159 15.06 4.87 2.81
C ALA A 159 15.01 6.36 3.18
N TYR A 160 15.12 6.70 4.47
CA TYR A 160 15.21 8.09 4.92
C TYR A 160 16.48 8.79 4.42
N SER A 161 17.61 8.09 4.41
CA SER A 161 18.89 8.65 3.96
C SER A 161 18.91 8.93 2.45
N LEU A 162 18.34 8.04 1.64
CA LEU A 162 18.44 8.08 0.18
C LEU A 162 17.18 8.63 -0.51
N GLN A 163 16.08 8.81 0.22
CA GLN A 163 14.78 9.24 -0.31
C GLN A 163 14.23 8.32 -1.42
N LEU A 164 14.61 7.04 -1.42
CA LEU A 164 14.21 6.08 -2.44
C LEU A 164 12.90 5.39 -2.10
N GLU A 165 11.90 5.56 -2.96
CA GLU A 165 10.58 4.94 -2.82
C GLU A 165 10.66 3.41 -2.69
N SER A 166 11.48 2.76 -3.51
CA SER A 166 11.61 1.30 -3.49
C SER A 166 12.14 0.76 -2.15
N LEU A 167 13.07 1.48 -1.52
CA LEU A 167 13.58 1.10 -0.19
C LEU A 167 12.52 1.34 0.88
N GLY A 168 11.76 2.44 0.78
CA GLY A 168 10.66 2.71 1.69
C GLY A 168 9.55 1.65 1.63
N ILE A 169 9.19 1.20 0.43
CA ILE A 169 8.24 0.09 0.24
C ILE A 169 8.77 -1.19 0.89
N ILE A 170 10.03 -1.57 0.66
CA ILE A 170 10.63 -2.76 1.27
C ILE A 170 10.64 -2.65 2.80
N ALA A 171 11.05 -1.51 3.36
CA ALA A 171 11.06 -1.28 4.79
C ALA A 171 9.67 -1.50 5.42
N ILE A 172 8.64 -0.89 4.83
CA ILE A 172 7.26 -1.01 5.33
C ILE A 172 6.74 -2.44 5.19
N LEU A 173 7.01 -3.13 4.08
CA LEU A 173 6.62 -4.53 3.90
C LEU A 173 7.30 -5.44 4.93
N LEU A 174 8.58 -5.24 5.20
CA LEU A 174 9.31 -6.01 6.22
C LEU A 174 8.75 -5.77 7.62
N ILE A 175 8.54 -4.51 8.00
CA ILE A 175 7.96 -4.15 9.31
C ILE A 175 6.53 -4.71 9.43
N GLY A 176 5.73 -4.61 8.37
CA GLY A 176 4.38 -5.18 8.32
C GLY A 176 4.37 -6.69 8.45
N LEU A 177 5.28 -7.41 7.77
CA LEU A 177 5.44 -8.85 7.94
C LEU A 177 5.88 -9.22 9.35
N GLY A 178 6.83 -8.48 9.91
CA GLY A 178 7.23 -8.63 11.31
C GLY A 178 6.06 -8.44 12.27
N TYR A 179 5.23 -7.42 12.03
CA TYR A 179 4.03 -7.17 12.83
C TYR A 179 3.05 -8.33 12.77
N LEU A 180 2.70 -8.81 11.57
CA LEU A 180 1.78 -9.91 11.36
C LEU A 180 2.26 -11.21 12.02
N MET A 181 3.57 -11.51 11.93
CA MET A 181 4.16 -12.68 12.60
C MET A 181 4.22 -12.53 14.13
N GLY A 182 4.30 -11.29 14.62
CA GLY A 182 4.33 -10.96 16.05
C GLY A 182 2.96 -10.81 16.70
N LEU A 183 1.85 -10.98 15.96
CA LEU A 183 0.51 -10.76 16.52
C LEU A 183 0.21 -11.66 17.72
N SER A 184 0.67 -12.91 17.70
CA SER A 184 0.43 -13.83 18.82
C SER A 184 1.07 -13.33 20.12
N THR A 185 2.22 -12.64 20.05
CA THR A 185 2.91 -12.15 21.25
C THR A 185 2.21 -10.96 21.90
N ILE A 186 1.25 -10.33 21.22
CA ILE A 186 0.40 -9.30 21.84
C ILE A 186 -0.54 -9.92 22.89
N PHE A 187 -0.92 -11.19 22.66
CA PHE A 187 -1.88 -11.92 23.48
C PHE A 187 -1.20 -12.83 24.53
N ASP A 188 0.07 -13.17 24.34
CA ASP A 188 0.86 -13.96 25.28
C ASP A 188 1.54 -13.06 26.33
N SER A 189 1.43 -13.44 27.61
CA SER A 189 2.07 -12.73 28.73
C SER A 189 3.48 -13.27 28.96
N VAL A 190 4.45 -12.79 28.17
CA VAL A 190 5.88 -13.06 28.42
C VAL A 190 6.61 -11.75 28.73
N GLU A 191 7.79 -11.87 29.33
CA GLU A 191 8.66 -10.80 29.81
C GLU A 191 8.84 -9.64 28.82
N PHE A 192 8.81 -8.40 29.32
CA PHE A 192 8.90 -7.17 28.52
C PHE A 192 10.18 -7.13 27.67
N SER A 193 10.01 -7.19 26.34
CA SER A 193 11.06 -6.90 25.36
C SER A 193 10.76 -5.62 24.56
N TRP A 194 11.79 -4.87 24.17
CA TRP A 194 11.63 -3.69 23.32
C TRP A 194 10.99 -4.03 21.95
N LEU A 195 11.20 -5.26 21.45
CA LEU A 195 10.56 -5.73 20.22
C LEU A 195 9.05 -5.93 20.40
N GLU A 196 8.63 -6.45 21.55
CA GLU A 196 7.21 -6.61 21.88
C GLU A 196 6.54 -5.26 22.06
N ALA A 197 7.25 -4.28 22.64
CA ALA A 197 6.75 -2.91 22.72
C ALA A 197 6.51 -2.30 21.32
N ILE A 198 7.41 -2.53 20.36
CA ILE A 198 7.21 -2.09 18.96
C ILE A 198 5.96 -2.73 18.35
N ILE A 199 5.74 -4.02 18.57
CA ILE A 199 4.57 -4.73 18.07
C ILE A 199 3.30 -4.20 18.74
N LYS A 200 3.30 -4.10 20.07
CA LYS A 200 2.13 -3.69 20.86
C LYS A 200 1.68 -2.27 20.54
N TYR A 201 2.62 -1.36 20.30
CA TYR A 201 2.35 0.05 19.98
C TYR A 201 2.63 0.37 18.51
N MET A 202 2.36 -0.59 17.61
CA MET A 202 2.65 -0.46 16.18
C MET A 202 1.87 0.69 15.52
N ALA A 203 0.70 1.07 16.03
CA ALA A 203 -0.04 2.21 15.48
C ALA A 203 0.73 3.53 15.72
N LEU A 204 1.31 3.74 16.90
CA LEU A 204 2.24 4.85 17.14
C LEU A 204 3.49 4.77 16.28
N VAL A 205 4.09 3.58 16.13
CA VAL A 205 5.26 3.38 15.25
C VAL A 205 4.93 3.76 13.81
N ALA A 206 3.74 3.40 13.31
CA ALA A 206 3.30 3.74 11.97
C ALA A 206 3.17 5.26 11.77
N VAL A 207 2.57 5.99 12.74
CA VAL A 207 2.47 7.45 12.68
C VAL A 207 3.83 8.13 12.78
N LEU A 208 4.71 7.66 13.67
CA LEU A 208 5.97 8.34 13.97
C LEU A 208 7.08 8.04 12.98
N LEU A 209 7.10 6.83 12.40
CA LEU A 209 8.20 6.37 11.55
C LEU A 209 7.78 6.12 10.10
N LEU A 210 6.59 5.57 9.84
CA LEU A 210 6.21 5.12 8.49
C LEU A 210 5.47 6.23 7.71
N MET A 211 4.56 6.95 8.36
CA MET A 211 3.82 8.05 7.72
C MET A 211 4.71 9.22 7.30
N PRO A 212 5.72 9.68 8.08
CA PRO A 212 6.61 10.77 7.66
C PRO A 212 7.50 10.37 6.47
N LEU A 213 7.79 9.08 6.31
CA LEU A 213 8.53 8.58 5.15
C LEU A 213 7.76 8.82 3.84
N ALA A 214 6.42 8.74 3.87
CA ALA A 214 5.59 9.02 2.70
C ALA A 214 5.79 10.46 2.21
N TYR A 215 5.89 11.40 3.14
CA TYR A 215 6.21 12.80 2.84
C TYR A 215 7.64 12.97 2.35
N TRP A 216 8.59 12.31 3.02
CA TRP A 216 10.02 12.39 2.70
C TRP A 216 10.33 11.87 1.28
N CYS A 217 9.65 10.80 0.87
CA CYS A 217 9.77 10.22 -0.48
C CYS A 217 8.72 10.75 -1.47
N SER A 218 7.78 11.59 -1.03
CA SER A 218 6.64 12.08 -1.83
C SER A 218 5.86 10.96 -2.57
N SER A 219 5.68 9.80 -1.92
CA SER A 219 5.07 8.61 -2.55
C SER A 219 3.71 8.26 -1.96
N LYS A 220 2.71 8.14 -2.86
CA LYS A 220 1.35 7.66 -2.55
C LYS A 220 1.31 6.20 -2.13
N ILE A 221 2.21 5.38 -2.65
CA ILE A 221 2.27 3.95 -2.33
C ILE A 221 2.74 3.78 -0.89
N ILE A 222 3.79 4.51 -0.50
CA ILE A 222 4.30 4.50 0.88
C ILE A 222 3.22 4.98 1.85
N PHE A 223 2.49 6.06 1.52
CA PHE A 223 1.37 6.52 2.32
C PHE A 223 0.31 5.42 2.49
N PHE A 224 -0.15 4.82 1.39
CA PHE A 224 -1.14 3.75 1.42
C PHE A 224 -0.71 2.56 2.29
N LEU A 225 0.54 2.10 2.16
CA LEU A 225 1.05 0.98 2.95
C LEU A 225 1.19 1.34 4.43
N ALA A 226 1.75 2.51 4.74
CA ALA A 226 1.90 3.00 6.12
C ALA A 226 0.54 3.15 6.82
N THR A 227 -0.43 3.76 6.13
CA THR A 227 -1.80 3.89 6.62
C THR A 227 -2.45 2.52 6.81
N SER A 228 -2.25 1.57 5.90
CA SER A 228 -2.81 0.21 6.06
C SER A 228 -2.30 -0.49 7.32
N ILE A 229 -1.00 -0.38 7.62
CA ILE A 229 -0.42 -0.93 8.87
C ILE A 229 -0.98 -0.19 10.08
N LEU A 230 -1.10 1.14 10.02
CA LEU A 230 -1.68 1.95 11.09
C LEU A 230 -3.10 1.50 11.42
N LEU A 231 -3.95 1.33 10.40
CA LEU A 231 -5.34 0.91 10.60
C LEU A 231 -5.42 -0.49 11.19
N LEU A 232 -4.64 -1.44 10.66
CA LEU A 232 -4.61 -2.80 11.16
C LEU A 232 -4.14 -2.86 12.61
N ALA A 233 -3.10 -2.08 12.96
CA ALA A 233 -2.60 -2.02 14.32
C ALA A 233 -3.59 -1.37 15.29
N LEU A 234 -4.21 -0.26 14.87
CA LEU A 234 -5.21 0.45 15.68
C LEU A 234 -6.43 -0.43 15.97
N GLU A 235 -6.90 -1.18 14.97
CA GLU A 235 -7.97 -2.16 15.11
C GLU A 235 -7.64 -3.22 16.16
N ILE A 236 -6.45 -3.81 16.10
CA ILE A 236 -6.04 -4.83 17.08
C ILE A 236 -6.00 -4.24 18.49
N SER A 237 -5.46 -3.04 18.67
CA SER A 237 -5.44 -2.36 19.97
C SER A 237 -6.86 -2.07 20.49
N LEU A 238 -7.79 -1.64 19.62
CA LEU A 238 -9.19 -1.41 19.97
C LEU A 238 -9.91 -2.70 20.34
N TRP A 239 -9.71 -3.76 19.56
CA TRP A 239 -10.26 -5.09 19.83
C TRP A 239 -9.77 -5.62 21.18
N GLN A 240 -8.49 -5.45 21.51
CA GLN A 240 -7.95 -5.86 22.81
C GLN A 240 -8.62 -5.12 23.98
N ILE A 241 -8.84 -3.81 23.86
CA ILE A 241 -9.52 -3.03 24.90
C ILE A 241 -10.99 -3.44 25.02
N PHE A 242 -11.65 -3.64 23.89
CA PHE A 242 -13.04 -4.06 23.87
C PHE A 242 -13.25 -5.42 24.56
N ASP A 243 -12.42 -6.42 24.23
CA ASP A 243 -12.48 -7.77 24.83
C ASP A 243 -12.23 -7.73 26.36
N LEU A 244 -11.26 -6.93 26.79
CA LEU A 244 -10.90 -6.79 28.21
C LEU A 244 -11.91 -6.02 29.05
N SER A 245 -12.46 -4.93 28.50
CA SER A 245 -13.36 -4.05 29.23
C SER A 245 -14.80 -4.57 29.25
N ASN A 246 -15.15 -5.48 28.33
CA ASN A 246 -16.51 -5.95 28.08
C ASN A 246 -17.52 -4.79 27.94
N ASN A 247 -17.08 -3.68 27.35
CA ASN A 247 -17.88 -2.47 27.19
C ASN A 247 -18.12 -2.16 25.72
N GLY A 248 -19.38 -2.25 25.29
CA GLY A 248 -19.85 -1.95 23.93
C GLY A 248 -19.41 -0.61 23.34
N PHE A 249 -19.07 0.37 24.18
CA PHE A 249 -18.47 1.63 23.76
C PHE A 249 -17.20 1.44 22.92
N TRP A 250 -16.29 0.58 23.36
CA TRP A 250 -15.03 0.34 22.63
C TRP A 250 -15.25 -0.42 21.33
N GLY A 251 -16.26 -1.30 21.28
CA GLY A 251 -16.68 -1.96 20.06
C GLY A 251 -17.22 -0.97 19.03
N ALA A 252 -18.04 0.00 19.45
CA ALA A 252 -18.52 1.06 18.57
C ALA A 252 -17.37 1.95 18.05
N ILE A 253 -16.39 2.27 18.91
CA ILE A 253 -15.20 3.03 18.51
C ILE A 253 -14.34 2.23 17.53
N ALA A 254 -14.15 0.93 17.74
CA ALA A 254 -13.36 0.06 16.86
C ALA A 254 -13.78 0.20 15.39
N LEU A 255 -15.08 0.15 15.11
CA LEU A 255 -15.60 0.26 13.75
C LEU A 255 -15.60 1.69 13.18
N THR A 256 -15.63 2.72 14.03
CA THR A 256 -15.91 4.10 13.59
C THR A 256 -14.71 5.03 13.65
N LEU A 257 -13.70 4.73 14.46
CA LEU A 257 -12.48 5.53 14.57
C LEU A 257 -11.60 5.47 13.30
N PRO A 258 -11.33 4.30 12.68
CA PRO A 258 -10.55 4.23 11.44
C PRO A 258 -11.07 5.13 10.29
N PRO A 259 -12.36 5.10 9.90
CA PRO A 259 -12.86 5.96 8.84
C PRO A 259 -12.92 7.43 9.27
N ALA A 260 -13.13 7.71 10.56
CA ALA A 260 -13.11 9.07 11.09
C ALA A 260 -11.72 9.71 10.97
N LEU A 261 -10.65 8.99 11.34
CA LEU A 261 -9.26 9.41 11.19
C LEU A 261 -8.90 9.67 9.73
N LEU A 262 -9.21 8.71 8.85
CA LEU A 262 -8.88 8.82 7.42
C LEU A 262 -9.60 9.98 6.73
N TRP A 263 -10.84 10.27 7.11
CA TRP A 263 -11.61 11.36 6.51
C TRP A 263 -11.20 12.73 7.04
N GLY A 264 -10.88 12.79 8.35
CA GLY A 264 -10.38 13.98 9.04
C GLY A 264 -9.00 14.43 8.54
N TYR A 265 -8.20 13.49 8.06
CA TYR A 265 -6.84 13.72 7.58
C TYR A 265 -6.70 14.90 6.60
N ASP A 266 -5.78 15.81 6.92
CA ASP A 266 -5.40 16.93 6.05
C ASP A 266 -3.88 17.16 6.09
N ASP A 267 -3.25 17.22 4.91
CA ASP A 267 -1.81 17.44 4.78
C ASP A 267 -1.38 18.78 5.40
N THR A 268 -2.27 19.78 5.40
CA THR A 268 -2.01 21.14 5.91
C THR A 268 -1.88 21.21 7.44
N ILE A 269 -2.13 20.09 8.14
CA ILE A 269 -1.85 19.95 9.56
C ILE A 269 -0.35 20.09 9.83
N LEU A 270 0.48 19.64 8.88
CA LEU A 270 1.93 19.79 8.97
C LEU A 270 2.32 21.18 8.44
N PRO A 271 2.90 22.07 9.28
CA PRO A 271 3.06 23.51 8.98
C PRO A 271 4.01 23.83 7.83
N LYS A 272 4.63 22.83 7.19
CA LYS A 272 5.57 22.99 6.07
C LYS A 272 5.01 22.47 4.73
N ILE A 273 3.76 22.03 4.70
CA ILE A 273 3.17 21.33 3.54
C ILE A 273 1.93 22.08 3.06
N ASP A 274 2.10 22.86 1.99
CA ASP A 274 1.01 23.66 1.42
C ASP A 274 0.14 22.88 0.42
N SER A 275 0.59 21.69 -0.04
CA SER A 275 -0.10 20.87 -1.01
C SER A 275 -0.86 19.69 -0.38
N GLN A 276 -2.16 19.59 -0.66
CA GLN A 276 -3.04 18.47 -0.25
C GLN A 276 -2.80 17.20 -1.08
N PHE A 277 -1.59 16.64 -0.99
CA PHE A 277 -1.15 15.55 -1.86
C PHE A 277 -1.74 14.19 -1.44
N PHE A 278 -1.86 13.92 -0.13
CA PHE A 278 -2.34 12.62 0.38
C PHE A 278 -3.80 12.64 0.83
N LYS A 279 -4.38 13.80 1.12
CA LYS A 279 -5.79 13.95 1.50
C LYS A 279 -6.80 13.24 0.57
N PRO A 280 -6.71 13.30 -0.77
CA PRO A 280 -7.62 12.56 -1.64
C PRO A 280 -7.51 11.04 -1.47
N LEU A 281 -6.29 10.54 -1.22
CA LEU A 281 -6.02 9.13 -1.00
C LEU A 281 -6.58 8.68 0.36
N ALA A 282 -6.35 9.44 1.42
CA ALA A 282 -6.90 9.18 2.75
C ALA A 282 -8.44 9.13 2.73
N ARG A 283 -9.10 10.11 2.08
CA ARG A 283 -10.56 10.10 1.91
C ARG A 283 -11.06 8.93 1.06
N SER A 284 -10.32 8.53 0.03
CA SER A 284 -10.67 7.32 -0.73
C SER A 284 -10.59 6.09 0.16
N LEU A 285 -9.54 5.95 0.98
CA LEU A 285 -9.38 4.85 1.93
C LEU A 285 -10.51 4.83 2.98
N ALA A 286 -10.94 5.99 3.47
CA ALA A 286 -12.08 6.10 4.39
C ALA A 286 -13.36 5.54 3.75
N ILE A 287 -13.62 5.87 2.48
CA ILE A 287 -14.78 5.33 1.73
C ILE A 287 -14.67 3.83 1.55
N TRP A 288 -13.47 3.30 1.20
CA TRP A 288 -13.25 1.86 1.11
C TRP A 288 -13.52 1.16 2.43
N TYR A 289 -12.99 1.71 3.53
CA TYR A 289 -13.21 1.17 4.87
C TYR A 289 -14.70 1.16 5.23
N LEU A 290 -15.41 2.29 5.03
CA LEU A 290 -16.87 2.35 5.27
C LEU A 290 -17.65 1.38 4.39
N SER A 291 -17.26 1.25 3.12
CA SER A 291 -17.90 0.34 2.16
C SER A 291 -17.80 -1.12 2.61
N ILE A 292 -16.60 -1.53 3.03
CA ILE A 292 -16.35 -2.89 3.52
C ILE A 292 -17.04 -3.08 4.88
N GLY A 293 -16.95 -2.11 5.78
CA GLY A 293 -17.62 -2.13 7.09
C GLY A 293 -19.13 -2.28 6.97
N PHE A 294 -19.77 -1.48 6.12
CA PHE A 294 -21.21 -1.55 5.85
C PHE A 294 -21.60 -2.85 5.19
N LEU A 295 -20.79 -3.36 4.27
CA LEU A 295 -21.02 -4.68 3.69
C LEU A 295 -21.00 -5.77 4.78
N CYS A 296 -20.00 -5.78 5.65
CA CYS A 296 -19.91 -6.75 6.75
C CYS A 296 -21.11 -6.62 7.71
N LEU A 297 -21.42 -5.41 8.17
CA LEU A 297 -22.55 -5.14 9.06
C LEU A 297 -23.93 -5.28 8.40
N SER A 298 -23.99 -5.42 7.06
CA SER A 298 -25.25 -5.65 6.36
C SER A 298 -25.84 -7.04 6.61
N PHE A 299 -25.07 -7.98 7.16
CA PHE A 299 -25.52 -9.34 7.44
C PHE A 299 -26.02 -9.46 8.87
N ARG A 300 -27.23 -10.02 9.03
CA ARG A 300 -27.84 -10.25 10.34
C ARG A 300 -26.98 -11.15 11.23
N GLY A 301 -26.31 -12.12 10.63
CA GLY A 301 -25.40 -13.04 11.35
C GLY A 301 -24.21 -12.34 12.01
N VAL A 302 -23.74 -11.22 11.47
CA VAL A 302 -22.63 -10.47 12.09
C VAL A 302 -23.07 -9.85 13.41
N TRP A 303 -24.27 -9.29 13.47
CA TRP A 303 -24.84 -8.77 14.70
C TRP A 303 -24.99 -9.88 15.75
N ASN A 304 -25.67 -10.97 15.41
CA ASN A 304 -25.98 -12.04 16.38
C ASN A 304 -24.73 -12.81 16.86
N TYR A 305 -23.83 -13.17 15.94
CA TYR A 305 -22.77 -14.14 16.25
C TYR A 305 -21.41 -13.47 16.46
N VAL A 306 -21.06 -12.49 15.62
CA VAL A 306 -19.74 -11.86 15.67
C VAL A 306 -19.71 -10.81 16.77
N LEU A 307 -20.72 -9.95 16.86
CA LEU A 307 -20.79 -8.84 17.80
C LEU A 307 -21.33 -9.23 19.19
N THR A 308 -22.15 -10.28 19.30
CA THR A 308 -22.73 -10.72 20.59
C THR A 308 -22.11 -12.00 21.14
N GLU A 309 -22.22 -13.14 20.45
CA GLU A 309 -21.88 -14.46 21.01
C GLU A 309 -20.37 -14.72 21.17
N ASN A 310 -19.55 -14.39 20.15
CA ASN A 310 -18.11 -14.67 20.18
C ASN A 310 -17.32 -13.80 21.17
N LEU A 311 -17.90 -12.70 21.62
CA LEU A 311 -17.22 -11.66 22.40
C LEU A 311 -17.53 -11.75 23.89
N ARG A 312 -18.70 -12.26 24.29
CA ARG A 312 -19.04 -12.39 25.72
C ARG A 312 -18.44 -13.63 26.40
N ASN A 313 -18.04 -14.64 25.63
CA ASN A 313 -17.62 -15.95 26.15
C ASN A 313 -16.10 -16.20 26.12
N ARG A 314 -15.27 -15.22 25.73
CA ARG A 314 -13.82 -15.37 25.82
C ARG A 314 -13.32 -15.04 27.22
N ASN A 315 -13.12 -16.08 28.03
CA ASN A 315 -12.29 -15.99 29.24
C ASN A 315 -10.82 -15.90 28.84
N THR A 316 -10.40 -14.78 28.25
CA THR A 316 -8.99 -14.53 27.97
C THR A 316 -8.38 -13.85 29.18
N SER A 317 -7.38 -14.50 29.78
CA SER A 317 -6.52 -13.94 30.84
C SER A 317 -5.57 -12.88 30.28
N LEU A 318 -6.10 -11.93 29.52
CA LEU A 318 -5.32 -10.84 28.95
C LEU A 318 -5.00 -9.83 30.05
N GLN A 319 -3.75 -9.39 30.12
CA GLN A 319 -3.37 -8.31 31.02
C GLN A 319 -3.74 -6.97 30.38
N PHE A 320 -4.67 -6.25 31.01
CA PHE A 320 -4.98 -4.88 30.64
C PHE A 320 -3.77 -3.96 30.85
N SER A 321 -3.29 -3.36 29.77
CA SER A 321 -2.21 -2.38 29.83
C SER A 321 -2.79 -0.98 29.72
N TRP A 322 -2.63 -0.17 30.76
CA TRP A 322 -3.05 1.24 30.74
C TRP A 322 -2.47 2.02 29.55
N LEU A 323 -1.31 1.60 29.04
CA LEU A 323 -0.64 2.23 27.91
C LEU A 323 -1.38 2.03 26.58
N THR A 324 -2.02 0.89 26.33
CA THR A 324 -2.82 0.69 25.09
C THR A 324 -4.06 1.56 25.09
N LEU A 325 -4.67 1.75 26.27
CA LEU A 325 -5.77 2.70 26.44
C LEU A 325 -5.31 4.15 26.16
N ILE A 326 -4.13 4.55 26.64
CA ILE A 326 -3.56 5.88 26.32
C ILE A 326 -3.35 6.03 24.81
N GLU A 327 -2.76 5.04 24.12
CA GLU A 327 -2.57 5.07 22.66
C GLU A 327 -3.89 5.31 21.92
N VAL A 328 -4.93 4.53 22.25
CA VAL A 328 -6.25 4.70 21.63
C VAL A 328 -6.87 6.05 21.93
N LEU A 329 -6.76 6.54 23.16
CA LEU A 329 -7.25 7.88 23.53
C LEU A 329 -6.53 9.00 22.76
N ILE A 330 -5.23 8.84 22.48
CA ILE A 330 -4.47 9.77 21.63
C ILE A 330 -5.08 9.81 20.22
N PHE A 331 -5.38 8.65 19.62
CA PHE A 331 -5.99 8.59 18.29
C PHE A 331 -7.42 9.14 18.27
N ILE A 332 -8.24 8.89 19.30
CA ILE A 332 -9.57 9.50 19.42
C ILE A 332 -9.45 11.02 19.52
N GLY A 333 -8.57 11.53 20.40
CA GLY A 333 -8.34 12.96 20.56
C GLY A 333 -7.84 13.62 19.27
N PHE A 334 -6.94 12.95 18.56
CA PHE A 334 -6.44 13.40 17.27
C PHE A 334 -7.55 13.43 16.21
N SER A 335 -8.38 12.39 16.11
CA SER A 335 -9.54 12.36 15.21
C SER A 335 -10.50 13.51 15.49
N VAL A 336 -10.85 13.75 16.77
CA VAL A 336 -11.75 14.86 17.14
C VAL A 336 -11.14 16.21 16.74
N TRP A 337 -9.83 16.37 16.95
CA TRP A 337 -9.11 17.58 16.56
C TRP A 337 -9.07 17.79 15.05
N GLU A 338 -8.87 16.73 14.25
CA GLU A 338 -8.91 16.80 12.78
C GLU A 338 -10.28 17.25 12.27
N TRP A 339 -11.36 16.67 12.78
CA TRP A 339 -12.73 17.05 12.42
C TRP A 339 -13.07 18.49 12.83
N PHE A 340 -12.58 18.93 14.00
CA PHE A 340 -12.69 20.31 14.45
C PHE A 340 -11.96 21.27 13.49
N ASN A 341 -10.74 20.90 13.06
CA ASN A 341 -9.97 21.71 12.14
C ASN A 341 -10.62 21.76 10.75
N LEU A 342 -11.19 20.65 10.28
CA LEU A 342 -11.91 20.58 9.01
C LEU A 342 -13.12 21.54 9.00
N ALA A 343 -13.86 21.62 10.11
CA ALA A 343 -14.95 22.59 10.28
C ALA A 343 -14.46 24.05 10.35
N ARG A 344 -13.22 24.29 10.79
CA ARG A 344 -12.61 25.62 10.91
C ARG A 344 -12.00 26.13 9.61
N THR A 345 -11.35 25.28 8.82
CA THR A 345 -10.53 25.68 7.65
C THR A 345 -11.37 26.08 6.43
N ASN A 346 -12.64 25.69 6.35
CA ASN A 346 -13.60 26.17 5.32
C ASN A 346 -14.03 27.64 5.49
N ARG A 347 -13.16 28.47 6.08
CA ARG A 347 -13.38 29.85 6.54
C ARG A 347 -13.31 30.91 5.44
N THR A 348 -13.68 30.59 4.22
CA THR A 348 -13.49 31.54 3.11
C THR A 348 -14.57 32.60 3.00
N ASN A 349 -15.75 32.50 3.65
CA ASN A 349 -16.75 33.59 3.57
C ASN A 349 -17.86 33.66 4.65
N SER A 350 -17.87 32.85 5.71
CA SER A 350 -18.91 32.96 6.75
C SER A 350 -18.37 32.75 8.17
N HIS A 351 -18.86 33.54 9.12
CA HIS A 351 -18.56 33.42 10.56
C HIS A 351 -19.13 32.14 11.21
N ARG A 352 -19.77 31.23 10.46
CA ARG A 352 -20.40 30.00 10.97
C ARG A 352 -19.53 28.78 10.69
N TRP A 353 -19.45 27.90 11.68
CA TRP A 353 -18.82 26.59 11.55
C TRP A 353 -19.63 25.74 10.57
N GLN A 354 -19.02 25.38 9.44
CA GLN A 354 -19.69 24.63 8.38
C GLN A 354 -18.75 23.61 7.74
N LEU A 355 -19.14 22.35 7.86
CA LEU A 355 -18.56 21.25 7.10
C LEU A 355 -19.06 21.29 5.65
N ASP A 356 -18.23 20.87 4.70
CA ASP A 356 -18.69 20.67 3.32
C ASP A 356 -19.75 19.56 3.26
N SER A 357 -20.67 19.63 2.29
CA SER A 357 -21.82 18.72 2.23
C SER A 357 -21.42 17.24 2.24
N VAL A 358 -20.27 16.89 1.67
CA VAL A 358 -19.79 15.49 1.66
C VAL A 358 -19.29 15.09 3.04
N SER A 359 -18.45 15.90 3.69
CA SER A 359 -17.98 15.60 5.05
C SER A 359 -19.12 15.54 6.07
N SER A 360 -20.17 16.36 5.93
CA SER A 360 -21.38 16.27 6.77
C SER A 360 -22.10 14.94 6.61
N VAL A 361 -22.22 14.41 5.39
CA VAL A 361 -22.84 13.11 5.13
C VAL A 361 -22.00 11.97 5.71
N ILE A 362 -20.67 12.00 5.52
CA ILE A 362 -19.77 10.99 6.09
C ILE A 362 -19.80 11.02 7.63
N LEU A 363 -19.83 12.20 8.24
CA LEU A 363 -20.00 12.32 9.69
C LEU A 363 -21.33 11.70 10.14
N GLY A 364 -22.41 11.94 9.39
CA GLY A 364 -23.72 11.34 9.64
C GLY A 364 -23.65 9.81 9.66
N PHE A 365 -23.03 9.22 8.65
CA PHE A 365 -22.81 7.77 8.57
C PHE A 365 -22.01 7.23 9.75
N ILE A 366 -20.90 7.88 10.10
CA ILE A 366 -20.06 7.50 11.24
C ILE A 366 -20.87 7.56 12.54
N VAL A 367 -21.59 8.65 12.79
CA VAL A 367 -22.36 8.86 14.03
C VAL A 367 -23.50 7.85 14.16
N VAL A 368 -24.27 7.62 13.09
CA VAL A 368 -25.37 6.65 13.10
C VAL A 368 -24.82 5.25 13.35
N THR A 369 -23.73 4.85 12.67
CA THR A 369 -23.07 3.56 12.92
C THR A 369 -22.57 3.45 14.37
N THR A 370 -21.94 4.50 14.93
CA THR A 370 -21.49 4.50 16.34
C THR A 370 -22.67 4.27 17.28
N ILE A 371 -23.79 4.97 17.08
CA ILE A 371 -24.99 4.86 17.93
C ILE A 371 -25.58 3.45 17.84
N LEU A 372 -25.69 2.88 16.63
CA LEU A 372 -26.23 1.53 16.43
C LEU A 372 -25.37 0.46 17.11
N CYS A 373 -24.05 0.50 16.90
CA CYS A 373 -23.13 -0.43 17.52
C CYS A 373 -23.14 -0.28 19.05
N PHE A 374 -23.11 0.94 19.57
CA PHE A 374 -23.18 1.19 21.01
C PHE A 374 -24.49 0.66 21.61
N TRP A 375 -25.63 0.96 20.99
CA TRP A 375 -26.93 0.49 21.48
C TRP A 375 -27.01 -1.03 21.50
N HIS A 376 -26.60 -1.68 20.41
CA HIS A 376 -26.63 -3.13 20.28
C HIS A 376 -25.71 -3.84 21.31
N LEU A 377 -24.52 -3.30 21.55
CA LEU A 377 -23.52 -3.92 22.42
C LEU A 377 -23.69 -3.57 23.91
N SER A 378 -24.22 -2.39 24.25
CA SER A 378 -24.27 -1.89 25.64
C SER A 378 -25.67 -1.86 26.25
N ILE A 379 -26.73 -1.70 25.44
CA ILE A 379 -28.09 -1.47 25.95
C ILE A 379 -28.98 -2.68 25.69
N ASN A 380 -29.27 -2.96 24.42
CA ASN A 380 -30.17 -4.04 24.01
C ASN A 380 -29.81 -4.53 22.60
N GLU A 381 -29.81 -5.85 22.40
CA GLU A 381 -29.55 -6.49 21.12
C GLU A 381 -30.65 -6.13 20.10
N ILE A 382 -30.30 -5.31 19.11
CA ILE A 382 -31.21 -4.85 18.04
C ILE A 382 -30.79 -5.30 16.62
N PRO A 383 -30.54 -6.59 16.36
CA PRO A 383 -29.97 -7.06 15.09
C PRO A 383 -30.82 -6.71 13.86
N GLU A 384 -32.15 -6.77 13.95
CA GLU A 384 -33.03 -6.44 12.81
C GLU A 384 -32.92 -4.96 12.40
N ILE A 385 -33.04 -4.07 13.40
CA ILE A 385 -33.06 -2.63 13.19
C ILE A 385 -31.68 -2.16 12.74
N ALA A 386 -30.62 -2.67 13.36
CA ALA A 386 -29.24 -2.33 13.00
C ALA A 386 -28.91 -2.79 11.57
N THR A 387 -29.25 -4.04 11.22
CA THR A 387 -29.08 -4.57 9.86
C THR A 387 -29.83 -3.73 8.83
N PHE A 388 -31.08 -3.35 9.12
CA PHE A 388 -31.89 -2.53 8.22
C PHE A 388 -31.27 -1.15 7.99
N ILE A 389 -30.88 -0.46 9.05
CA ILE A 389 -30.30 0.90 8.94
C ILE A 389 -28.97 0.87 8.20
N ILE A 390 -28.08 -0.09 8.48
CA ILE A 390 -26.81 -0.23 7.75
C ILE A 390 -27.05 -0.50 6.26
N ASN A 391 -28.05 -1.30 5.89
CA ASN A 391 -28.39 -1.51 4.48
C ASN A 391 -28.84 -0.21 3.79
N ILE A 392 -29.54 0.68 4.52
CA ILE A 392 -29.87 2.03 4.03
C ILE A 392 -28.61 2.88 3.88
N GLU A 393 -27.71 2.89 4.87
CA GLU A 393 -26.45 3.64 4.79
C GLU A 393 -25.58 3.16 3.62
N MET A 394 -25.49 1.84 3.42
CA MET A 394 -24.81 1.22 2.29
C MET A 394 -25.39 1.68 0.95
N PHE A 395 -26.72 1.69 0.82
CA PHE A 395 -27.41 2.17 -0.38
C PHE A 395 -27.16 3.67 -0.61
N LEU A 396 -27.26 4.49 0.43
CA LEU A 396 -27.01 5.94 0.36
C LEU A 396 -25.56 6.24 0.00
N LEU A 397 -24.60 5.47 0.51
CA LEU A 397 -23.18 5.58 0.15
C LEU A 397 -22.97 5.24 -1.33
N ALA A 398 -23.53 4.14 -1.83
CA ALA A 398 -23.51 3.77 -3.25
C ALA A 398 -24.09 4.88 -4.14
N ALA A 399 -25.30 5.33 -3.82
CA ALA A 399 -25.98 6.38 -4.58
C ALA A 399 -25.21 7.71 -4.55
N GLY A 400 -24.63 8.06 -3.39
CA GLY A 400 -23.77 9.22 -3.23
C GLY A 400 -22.52 9.17 -4.11
N LEU A 401 -21.84 8.01 -4.14
CA LEU A 401 -20.66 7.78 -4.99
C LEU A 401 -20.98 7.87 -6.48
N ILE A 402 -22.10 7.26 -6.92
CA ILE A 402 -22.59 7.36 -8.30
C ILE A 402 -22.86 8.82 -8.66
N ARG A 403 -23.59 9.55 -7.80
CA ARG A 403 -23.93 10.96 -8.01
C ARG A 403 -22.66 11.83 -8.10
N ILE A 404 -21.70 11.65 -7.20
CA ILE A 404 -20.43 12.40 -7.21
C ILE A 404 -19.62 12.06 -8.47
N GLY A 405 -19.56 10.79 -8.85
CA GLY A 405 -18.91 10.32 -10.07
C GLY A 405 -19.49 10.96 -11.33
N LEU A 406 -20.81 11.08 -11.40
CA LEU A 406 -21.53 11.73 -12.50
C LEU A 406 -21.29 13.24 -12.57
N MET A 407 -21.38 13.92 -11.42
CA MET A 407 -21.22 15.38 -11.37
C MET A 407 -19.78 15.79 -11.70
N ARG A 408 -18.79 15.09 -11.14
CA ARG A 408 -17.36 15.43 -11.26
C ARG A 408 -16.64 14.75 -12.42
N GLY A 409 -17.30 13.83 -13.12
CA GLY A 409 -16.69 13.03 -14.19
C GLY A 409 -15.60 12.06 -13.71
N ILE A 410 -15.56 11.74 -12.41
CA ILE A 410 -14.53 10.87 -11.83
C ILE A 410 -14.98 9.43 -11.97
N ARG A 411 -14.31 8.68 -12.86
CA ARG A 411 -14.62 7.26 -13.13
C ARG A 411 -14.63 6.40 -11.86
N GLY A 412 -13.65 6.57 -10.98
CA GLY A 412 -13.53 5.77 -9.75
C GLY A 412 -14.74 5.87 -8.82
N GLY A 413 -15.34 7.06 -8.68
CA GLY A 413 -16.53 7.24 -7.85
C GLY A 413 -17.76 6.55 -8.42
N PHE A 414 -17.99 6.70 -9.74
CA PHE A 414 -19.11 6.07 -10.42
C PHE A 414 -19.04 4.53 -10.35
N TRP A 415 -17.90 3.97 -10.76
CA TRP A 415 -17.71 2.52 -10.74
C TRP A 415 -17.70 1.95 -9.32
N GLY A 416 -17.11 2.64 -8.35
CA GLY A 416 -17.12 2.23 -6.95
C GLY A 416 -18.54 2.12 -6.38
N GLY A 417 -19.38 3.15 -6.61
CA GLY A 417 -20.77 3.11 -6.18
C GLY A 417 -21.61 2.06 -6.90
N LEU A 418 -21.38 1.84 -8.20
CA LEU A 418 -22.05 0.79 -8.96
C LEU A 418 -21.67 -0.61 -8.45
N VAL A 419 -20.39 -0.87 -8.23
CA VAL A 419 -19.92 -2.13 -7.64
C VAL A 419 -20.57 -2.35 -6.27
N LEU A 420 -20.57 -1.35 -5.40
CA LEU A 420 -21.17 -1.45 -4.07
C LEU A 420 -22.67 -1.79 -4.12
N LEU A 421 -23.43 -1.14 -5.00
CA LEU A 421 -24.85 -1.42 -5.21
C LEU A 421 -25.07 -2.84 -5.74
N THR A 422 -24.29 -3.25 -6.74
CA THR A 422 -24.40 -4.60 -7.32
C THR A 422 -24.07 -5.67 -6.30
N LEU A 423 -23.04 -5.45 -5.49
CA LEU A 423 -22.60 -6.37 -4.45
C LEU A 423 -23.66 -6.48 -3.36
N GLN A 424 -24.30 -5.37 -2.97
CA GLN A 424 -25.44 -5.38 -2.06
C GLN A 424 -26.57 -6.29 -2.58
N ILE A 425 -26.97 -6.14 -3.85
CA ILE A 425 -28.00 -6.99 -4.47
C ILE A 425 -27.57 -8.46 -4.49
N LEU A 426 -26.34 -8.75 -4.92
CA LEU A 426 -25.81 -10.11 -5.00
C LEU A 426 -25.80 -10.79 -3.64
N CYS A 427 -25.29 -10.13 -2.59
CA CYS A 427 -25.25 -10.68 -1.24
C CYS A 427 -26.65 -11.06 -0.74
N ARG A 428 -27.69 -10.26 -1.02
CA ARG A 428 -29.08 -10.60 -0.64
C ARG A 428 -29.59 -11.85 -1.35
N THR A 429 -29.24 -12.07 -2.62
CA THR A 429 -29.64 -13.29 -3.35
C THR A 429 -29.02 -14.57 -2.79
N PHE A 430 -27.84 -14.48 -2.16
CA PHE A 430 -27.18 -15.62 -1.53
C PHE A 430 -27.67 -15.86 -0.10
N GLU A 431 -28.01 -14.81 0.65
CA GLU A 431 -28.48 -14.93 2.04
C GLU A 431 -29.88 -15.55 2.14
N TYR A 432 -30.79 -15.20 1.23
CA TYR A 432 -32.14 -15.76 1.23
C TYR A 432 -32.27 -16.99 0.34
N ASN A 433 -32.91 -18.04 0.88
CA ASN A 433 -33.28 -19.25 0.13
C ASN A 433 -34.37 -18.92 -0.91
N THR A 434 -33.94 -18.39 -2.04
CA THR A 434 -34.78 -18.09 -3.21
C THR A 434 -34.58 -19.16 -4.29
N GLU A 435 -35.59 -19.33 -5.13
CA GLU A 435 -35.53 -20.27 -6.25
C GLU A 435 -34.41 -19.91 -7.24
N LEU A 436 -33.80 -20.93 -7.86
CA LEU A 436 -32.71 -20.76 -8.82
C LEU A 436 -33.09 -19.87 -10.01
N LEU A 437 -34.34 -19.92 -10.45
CA LEU A 437 -34.85 -19.07 -11.53
C LEU A 437 -34.84 -17.58 -11.15
N LEU A 438 -35.26 -17.24 -9.92
CA LEU A 438 -35.24 -15.87 -9.42
C LEU A 438 -33.80 -15.35 -9.32
N LYS A 439 -32.87 -16.17 -8.79
CA LYS A 439 -31.44 -15.81 -8.72
C LYS A 439 -30.87 -15.53 -10.12
N SER A 440 -31.14 -16.42 -11.08
CA SER A 440 -30.72 -16.25 -12.47
C SER A 440 -31.28 -14.94 -13.07
N PHE A 441 -32.56 -14.65 -12.87
CA PHE A 441 -33.19 -13.43 -13.35
C PHE A 441 -32.57 -12.16 -12.75
N VAL A 442 -32.33 -12.14 -11.43
CA VAL A 442 -31.69 -11.01 -10.75
C VAL A 442 -30.26 -10.79 -11.27
N PHE A 443 -29.49 -11.86 -11.50
CA PHE A 443 -28.15 -11.75 -12.07
C PHE A 443 -28.16 -11.18 -13.49
N ILE A 444 -29.09 -11.63 -14.33
CA ILE A 444 -29.24 -11.10 -15.70
C ILE A 444 -29.61 -9.61 -15.67
N LEU A 445 -30.60 -9.22 -14.86
CA LEU A 445 -31.00 -7.82 -14.73
C LEU A 445 -29.88 -6.93 -14.20
N CYS A 446 -29.16 -7.39 -13.17
CA CYS A 446 -28.03 -6.66 -12.61
C CYS A 446 -26.91 -6.48 -13.65
N GLY A 447 -26.58 -7.54 -14.40
CA GLY A 447 -25.58 -7.49 -15.48
C GLY A 447 -25.98 -6.52 -16.60
N VAL A 448 -27.22 -6.59 -17.09
CA VAL A 448 -27.74 -5.66 -18.11
C VAL A 448 -27.74 -4.22 -17.59
N GLY A 449 -28.17 -4.01 -16.35
CA GLY A 449 -28.20 -2.70 -15.71
C GLY A 449 -26.81 -2.06 -15.58
N VAL A 450 -25.81 -2.84 -15.16
CA VAL A 450 -24.40 -2.39 -15.07
C VAL A 450 -23.86 -2.01 -16.45
N ILE A 451 -24.09 -2.84 -17.48
CA ILE A 451 -23.64 -2.58 -18.85
C ILE A 451 -24.29 -1.29 -19.38
N ALA A 452 -25.62 -1.16 -19.22
CA ALA A 452 -26.36 0.01 -19.66
C ALA A 452 -25.89 1.30 -18.95
N ALA A 453 -25.74 1.25 -17.62
CA ALA A 453 -25.26 2.37 -16.82
C ALA A 453 -23.82 2.76 -17.20
N GLY A 454 -22.94 1.79 -17.43
CA GLY A 454 -21.55 2.03 -17.84
C GLY A 454 -21.45 2.67 -19.23
N LEU A 455 -22.18 2.16 -20.21
CA LEU A 455 -22.23 2.73 -21.56
C LEU A 455 -22.81 4.15 -21.55
N TRP A 456 -23.85 4.38 -20.75
CA TRP A 456 -24.45 5.70 -20.58
C TRP A 456 -23.46 6.69 -19.94
N PHE A 457 -22.73 6.25 -18.91
CA PHE A 457 -21.72 7.08 -18.24
C PHE A 457 -20.58 7.49 -19.16
N GLU A 458 -20.02 6.56 -19.94
CA GLU A 458 -18.95 6.88 -20.90
C GLU A 458 -19.44 7.82 -22.00
N ARG A 459 -20.67 7.67 -22.49
CA ARG A 459 -21.29 8.65 -23.41
C ARG A 459 -21.43 10.03 -22.77
N HIS A 460 -21.83 10.09 -21.51
CA HIS A 460 -21.94 11.36 -20.78
C HIS A 460 -20.59 12.06 -20.63
N LEU A 461 -19.52 11.31 -20.33
CA LEU A 461 -18.16 11.84 -20.27
C LEU A 461 -17.68 12.37 -21.63
N LEU A 462 -17.94 11.62 -22.71
CA LEU A 462 -17.59 12.04 -24.07
C LEU A 462 -18.35 13.27 -24.54
N SER A 463 -19.56 13.53 -24.00
CA SER A 463 -20.33 14.74 -24.34
C SER A 463 -19.89 16.01 -23.61
N LYS A 464 -19.12 15.87 -22.52
CA LYS A 464 -18.61 17.00 -21.71
C LYS A 464 -17.20 17.46 -22.12
N ASN A 465 -16.44 16.60 -22.80
CA ASN A 465 -15.15 16.93 -23.41
C ASN A 465 -15.36 17.37 -24.85
#